data_AF-A0A7S0IIE8-F1
#
_entry.id   AF-A0A7S0IIE8-F1
#
_cell.length_a   1.000
_cell.length_b   1.000
_cell.length_c   1.000
_cell.angle_alpha   90.00
_cell.angle_beta   90.00
_cell.angle_gamma   90.00
#
_symmetry.space_group_name_H-M   'P 1'
#
loop_
_entity.id
_entity.type
_entity.pdbx_description
1 polymer ?
#
loop_
_entity_poly.entity_id
_entity_poly.type
_entity_poly.pdbx_seq_one_letter_code
_entity_poly.pdbx_strand_id
1 'polypeptide(L)'
;RPDAWWGARGTFGGSAGMSGPVGDSPASVIAGPPPQSWEFDVLAAAEAGGCGLREVAWEIFQSTGVTERFGVPDERFKAFLGRMELLYSVENPYHCALHAADVLAATHCLRMGLPDVFDDVEVLALYIGALGHDAGHFRLNNAFLKNSKHTLFRKYPDSVLENFHLGLVFELVEDPEVGIAEHLDPAQLARFKELVTHLILATDMSKHRILVDRFKDWMTRSKEEHARRRRDAMLHDTIGSDVTGTGTSDGDGDGDGDGD
;
A
#
# COMPACT_ATOMS: atom_id res chain seq x y z
N ARG A 1 20.36 11.91 21.49
CA ARG A 1 20.85 10.96 20.47
C ARG A 1 21.14 9.66 21.20
N PRO A 2 20.32 8.62 21.05
CA PRO A 2 20.65 7.31 21.57
C PRO A 2 21.25 6.47 20.44
N ASP A 3 22.38 5.86 20.77
CA ASP A 3 23.27 5.14 19.86
C ASP A 3 22.64 3.84 19.34
N ALA A 4 23.06 3.50 18.12
CA ALA A 4 22.57 2.41 17.30
C ALA A 4 22.61 1.04 18.01
N TRP A 5 21.49 0.32 17.89
CA TRP A 5 21.28 -1.05 18.39
C TRP A 5 21.88 -2.14 17.47
N TRP A 6 22.74 -1.75 16.53
CA TRP A 6 23.25 -2.62 15.48
C TRP A 6 24.74 -2.91 15.71
N GLY A 7 25.01 -3.94 16.50
CA GLY A 7 26.38 -4.34 16.84
C GLY A 7 26.55 -5.85 16.93
N ALA A 8 26.51 -6.55 15.80
CA ALA A 8 27.20 -7.84 15.64
C ALA A 8 27.39 -8.20 14.16
N ARG A 9 28.64 -8.53 13.81
CA ARG A 9 29.21 -8.71 12.48
C ARG A 9 28.89 -10.07 11.86
N GLY A 10 28.89 -10.11 10.52
CA GLY A 10 29.17 -11.29 9.71
C GLY A 10 29.69 -10.87 8.33
N THR A 11 31.00 -10.87 8.14
CA THR A 11 31.66 -10.62 6.85
C THR A 11 31.70 -11.90 6.04
N PHE A 12 31.17 -11.90 4.81
CA PHE A 12 31.58 -12.85 3.77
C PHE A 12 31.95 -12.09 2.51
N GLY A 13 33.23 -12.21 2.14
CA GLY A 13 33.76 -11.75 0.86
C GLY A 13 33.68 -12.84 -0.20
N GLY A 14 33.68 -12.40 -1.47
CA GLY A 14 33.86 -13.26 -2.63
C GLY A 14 33.36 -12.60 -3.90
N SER A 15 34.27 -11.97 -4.66
CA SER A 15 33.99 -11.48 -6.01
C SER A 15 34.05 -12.65 -7.01
N ALA A 16 33.11 -12.70 -7.95
CA ALA A 16 33.37 -13.21 -9.29
C ALA A 16 32.32 -12.64 -10.26
N GLY A 17 32.78 -11.84 -11.21
CA GLY A 17 31.94 -11.38 -12.31
C GLY A 17 31.85 -12.46 -13.39
N MET A 18 30.66 -12.65 -13.96
CA MET A 18 30.49 -13.20 -15.31
C MET A 18 29.26 -12.54 -15.95
N SER A 19 29.50 -11.82 -17.04
CA SER A 19 28.51 -11.30 -17.97
C SER A 19 27.94 -12.43 -18.84
N GLY A 20 26.62 -12.61 -18.81
CA GLY A 20 25.84 -13.55 -19.63
C GLY A 20 24.45 -12.96 -19.94
N PRO A 21 23.74 -13.48 -20.96
CA PRO A 21 22.66 -12.76 -21.64
C PRO A 21 21.40 -12.62 -20.78
N VAL A 22 20.71 -11.48 -20.97
CA VAL A 22 19.42 -11.17 -20.36
C VAL A 22 18.34 -12.07 -20.97
N GLY A 23 17.93 -13.10 -20.24
CA GLY A 23 16.88 -14.05 -20.62
C GLY A 23 16.39 -14.82 -19.41
N ASP A 24 15.06 -14.85 -19.27
CA ASP A 24 14.23 -15.44 -18.22
C ASP A 24 14.28 -14.78 -16.83
N SER A 25 13.18 -14.10 -16.48
CA SER A 25 12.82 -13.80 -15.09
C SER A 25 12.90 -15.11 -14.29
N PRO A 26 13.58 -15.16 -13.13
CA PRO A 26 13.63 -16.37 -12.35
C PRO A 26 12.20 -16.79 -11.99
N ALA A 27 11.88 -18.07 -12.17
CA ALA A 27 10.63 -18.65 -11.72
C ALA A 27 10.36 -18.23 -10.26
N SER A 28 9.12 -17.81 -9.96
CA SER A 28 8.71 -17.48 -8.60
C SER A 28 9.16 -18.60 -7.64
N VAL A 29 9.85 -18.20 -6.58
CA VAL A 29 10.36 -19.12 -5.53
C VAL A 29 9.20 -19.64 -4.66
N ILE A 30 8.03 -19.05 -4.82
CA ILE A 30 6.82 -19.30 -4.05
C ILE A 30 6.01 -20.41 -4.73
N ALA A 31 5.83 -21.53 -4.02
CA ALA A 31 4.97 -22.60 -4.47
C ALA A 31 3.48 -22.22 -4.24
N GLY A 32 2.64 -22.48 -5.24
CA GLY A 32 1.19 -22.23 -5.16
C GLY A 32 0.75 -20.95 -5.87
N PRO A 33 -0.44 -20.40 -5.53
CA PRO A 33 -0.86 -19.10 -6.04
C PRO A 33 0.16 -18.02 -5.66
N PRO A 34 0.43 -17.03 -6.53
CA PRO A 34 1.42 -16.00 -6.25
C PRO A 34 0.87 -14.98 -5.24
N PRO A 35 1.72 -14.15 -4.59
CA PRO A 35 1.30 -13.16 -3.58
C PRO A 35 0.25 -12.14 -4.03
N GLN A 36 0.04 -11.98 -5.34
CA GLN A 36 -0.96 -11.10 -5.91
C GLN A 36 -2.36 -11.74 -5.97
N SER A 37 -2.48 -13.01 -5.60
CA SER A 37 -3.74 -13.74 -5.52
C SER A 37 -4.32 -13.68 -4.11
N TRP A 38 -5.64 -13.52 -4.01
CA TRP A 38 -6.36 -13.67 -2.73
C TRP A 38 -6.22 -15.07 -2.12
N GLU A 39 -5.98 -16.07 -2.98
CA GLU A 39 -5.78 -17.47 -2.58
C GLU A 39 -4.32 -17.77 -2.16
N PHE A 40 -3.46 -16.75 -2.04
CA PHE A 40 -2.09 -16.93 -1.58
C PHE A 40 -2.07 -17.40 -0.12
N ASP A 41 -1.41 -18.52 0.13
CA ASP A 41 -1.22 -19.08 1.48
C ASP A 41 0.23 -18.84 1.92
N VAL A 42 0.42 -17.77 2.71
CA VAL A 42 1.72 -17.38 3.25
C VAL A 42 2.33 -18.45 4.16
N LEU A 43 1.51 -19.24 4.86
CA LEU A 43 1.97 -20.27 5.79
C LEU A 43 2.49 -21.48 5.00
N ALA A 44 1.71 -21.95 4.02
CA ALA A 44 2.12 -23.05 3.16
C ALA A 44 3.40 -22.70 2.38
N ALA A 45 3.50 -21.46 1.89
CA ALA A 45 4.68 -21.00 1.18
C ALA A 45 5.93 -20.90 2.09
N ALA A 46 5.76 -20.50 3.36
CA ALA A 46 6.84 -20.49 4.34
C ALA A 46 7.27 -21.93 4.73
N GLU A 47 6.33 -22.84 4.93
CA GLU A 47 6.60 -24.26 5.24
C GLU A 47 7.32 -24.99 4.10
N ALA A 48 7.02 -24.64 2.85
CA ALA A 48 7.72 -25.16 1.68
C ALA A 48 9.19 -24.70 1.57
N GLY A 49 9.66 -23.88 2.51
CA GLY A 49 11.02 -23.34 2.55
C GLY A 49 11.26 -22.21 1.55
N GLY A 50 10.19 -21.65 0.95
CA GLY A 50 10.26 -20.77 -0.21
C GLY A 50 10.03 -19.28 0.06
N CYS A 51 9.52 -18.84 1.22
CA CYS A 51 9.27 -17.42 1.43
C CYS A 51 9.29 -16.94 2.89
N GLY A 52 9.97 -15.81 3.11
CA GLY A 52 9.74 -14.89 4.23
C GLY A 52 9.02 -13.63 3.77
N LEU A 53 8.97 -12.62 4.63
CA LEU A 53 8.42 -11.31 4.33
C LEU A 53 9.14 -10.67 3.16
N ARG A 54 10.48 -10.80 3.10
CA ARG A 54 11.27 -10.18 2.05
C ARG A 54 10.90 -10.71 0.66
N GLU A 55 10.73 -12.02 0.50
CA GLU A 55 10.44 -12.62 -0.81
C GLU A 55 9.04 -12.25 -1.28
N VAL A 56 8.03 -12.35 -0.41
CA VAL A 56 6.64 -11.92 -0.70
C VAL A 56 6.60 -10.44 -1.07
N ALA A 57 7.26 -9.60 -0.27
CA ALA A 57 7.30 -8.17 -0.54
C ALA A 57 8.00 -7.87 -1.86
N TRP A 58 9.14 -8.49 -2.13
CA TRP A 58 9.87 -8.30 -3.36
C TRP A 58 9.00 -8.59 -4.59
N GLU A 59 8.29 -9.73 -4.63
CA GLU A 59 7.40 -10.05 -5.74
C GLU A 59 6.28 -9.02 -5.92
N ILE A 60 5.66 -8.56 -4.83
CA ILE A 60 4.61 -7.53 -4.88
C ILE A 60 5.17 -6.20 -5.41
N PHE A 61 6.29 -5.73 -4.87
CA PHE A 61 6.89 -4.47 -5.29
C PHE A 61 7.32 -4.50 -6.76
N GLN A 62 7.98 -5.57 -7.20
CA GLN A 62 8.36 -5.74 -8.61
C GLN A 62 7.14 -5.77 -9.53
N SER A 63 6.07 -6.48 -9.16
CA SER A 63 4.85 -6.54 -9.97
C SER A 63 4.18 -5.17 -10.15
N THR A 64 4.39 -4.25 -9.20
CA THR A 64 3.80 -2.90 -9.26
C THR A 64 4.72 -1.86 -9.89
N GLY A 65 6.02 -2.12 -9.99
CA GLY A 65 7.04 -1.18 -10.46
C GLY A 65 7.16 0.11 -9.63
N VAL A 66 6.59 0.16 -8.42
CA VAL A 66 6.52 1.42 -7.65
C VAL A 66 7.90 1.93 -7.25
N THR A 67 8.81 1.03 -6.84
CA THR A 67 10.20 1.38 -6.47
C THR A 67 11.01 1.88 -7.66
N GLU A 68 10.81 1.29 -8.84
CA GLU A 68 11.44 1.72 -10.09
C GLU A 68 11.02 3.15 -10.45
N ARG A 69 9.74 3.50 -10.29
CA ARG A 69 9.23 4.86 -10.57
C ARG A 69 9.82 5.94 -9.66
N PHE A 70 10.20 5.58 -8.44
CA PHE A 70 10.97 6.46 -7.54
C PHE A 70 12.49 6.39 -7.76
N GLY A 71 12.97 5.53 -8.68
CA GLY A 71 14.39 5.36 -8.94
C GLY A 71 15.15 4.72 -7.78
N VAL A 72 14.48 3.90 -6.95
CA VAL A 72 15.13 3.14 -5.88
C VAL A 72 15.85 1.93 -6.48
N PRO A 73 17.18 1.77 -6.31
CA PRO A 73 17.90 0.61 -6.82
C PRO A 73 17.44 -0.70 -6.18
N ASP A 74 17.27 -1.74 -6.99
CA ASP A 74 16.84 -3.08 -6.56
C ASP A 74 17.63 -3.61 -5.35
N GLU A 75 18.97 -3.52 -5.39
CA GLU A 75 19.83 -4.01 -4.31
C GLU A 75 19.64 -3.23 -3.01
N ARG A 76 19.41 -1.91 -3.11
CA ARG A 76 19.09 -1.07 -1.94
C ARG A 76 17.75 -1.47 -1.35
N PHE A 77 16.74 -1.68 -2.20
CA PHE A 77 15.40 -2.05 -1.75
C PHE A 77 15.34 -3.48 -1.18
N LYS A 78 16.06 -4.45 -1.76
CA LYS A 78 16.22 -5.79 -1.18
C LYS A 78 16.85 -5.73 0.21
N ALA A 79 17.87 -4.88 0.40
CA ALA A 79 18.49 -4.66 1.69
C ALA A 79 17.52 -3.99 2.69
N PHE A 80 16.71 -3.02 2.24
CA PHE A 80 15.64 -2.41 3.03
C PHE A 80 14.64 -3.46 3.53
N LEU A 81 14.13 -4.32 2.63
CA LEU A 81 13.19 -5.39 2.99
C LEU A 81 13.83 -6.39 3.96
N GLY A 82 15.11 -6.72 3.78
CA GLY A 82 15.85 -7.55 4.72
C GLY A 82 15.95 -6.93 6.13
N ARG A 83 16.21 -5.62 6.23
CA ARG A 83 16.20 -4.93 7.54
C ARG A 83 14.80 -4.85 8.14
N MET A 84 13.77 -4.64 7.34
CA MET A 84 12.37 -4.65 7.78
C MET A 84 12.00 -6.01 8.39
N GLU A 85 12.34 -7.11 7.72
CA GLU A 85 12.08 -8.47 8.20
C GLU A 85 12.76 -8.74 9.56
N LEU A 86 14.00 -8.27 9.74
CA LEU A 86 14.75 -8.41 11.00
C LEU A 86 14.15 -7.66 12.18
N LEU A 87 13.24 -6.70 11.95
CA LEU A 87 12.50 -6.04 13.03
C LEU A 87 11.45 -6.97 13.66
N TYR A 88 11.10 -8.08 13.01
CA TYR A 88 10.15 -9.06 13.53
C TYR A 88 10.84 -10.20 14.27
N SER A 89 10.44 -10.42 15.53
CA SER A 89 10.99 -11.50 16.34
C SER A 89 10.44 -12.86 15.92
N VAL A 90 11.33 -13.82 15.65
CA VAL A 90 10.99 -15.23 15.39
C VAL A 90 10.31 -15.93 16.57
N GLU A 91 10.44 -15.39 17.78
CA GLU A 91 9.79 -15.90 18.98
C GLU A 91 8.34 -15.42 19.14
N ASN A 92 7.91 -14.43 18.35
CA ASN A 92 6.53 -13.98 18.36
C ASN A 92 5.69 -14.92 17.48
N PRO A 93 4.76 -15.71 18.03
CA PRO A 93 4.04 -16.71 17.25
C PRO A 93 3.02 -16.12 16.28
N TYR A 94 2.65 -14.83 16.44
CA TYR A 94 1.63 -14.18 15.61
C TYR A 94 2.13 -12.88 14.98
N HIS A 95 2.51 -11.86 15.76
CA HIS A 95 3.00 -10.58 15.19
C HIS A 95 4.47 -10.74 14.75
N CYS A 96 4.67 -11.54 13.71
CA CYS A 96 5.95 -11.91 13.12
C CYS A 96 6.01 -11.49 11.64
N ALA A 97 7.14 -11.75 11.00
CA ALA A 97 7.36 -11.40 9.60
C ALA A 97 6.29 -12.02 8.67
N LEU A 98 5.83 -13.24 8.93
CA LEU A 98 4.79 -13.90 8.13
C LEU A 98 3.45 -13.17 8.22
N HIS A 99 3.07 -12.68 9.39
CA HIS A 99 1.85 -11.87 9.55
C HIS A 99 1.94 -10.56 8.76
N ALA A 100 3.08 -9.87 8.80
CA ALA A 100 3.27 -8.67 7.99
C ALA A 100 3.29 -8.97 6.47
N ALA A 101 3.80 -10.13 6.06
CA ALA A 101 3.73 -10.61 4.67
C ALA A 101 2.28 -10.87 4.22
N ASP A 102 1.48 -11.53 5.07
CA ASP A 102 0.05 -11.77 4.85
C ASP A 102 -0.72 -10.46 4.67
N VAL A 103 -0.53 -9.52 5.60
CA VAL A 103 -1.17 -8.21 5.55
C VAL A 103 -0.77 -7.44 4.30
N LEU A 104 0.48 -7.52 3.86
CA LEU A 104 0.92 -6.91 2.60
C LEU A 104 0.21 -7.54 1.38
N ALA A 105 0.15 -8.86 1.30
CA ALA A 105 -0.51 -9.57 0.20
C ALA A 105 -2.01 -9.25 0.12
N ALA A 106 -2.71 -9.28 1.26
CA ALA A 106 -4.12 -8.89 1.34
C ALA A 106 -4.33 -7.42 0.96
N THR A 107 -3.45 -6.53 1.44
CA THR A 107 -3.48 -5.10 1.10
C THR A 107 -3.30 -4.87 -0.41
N HIS A 108 -2.37 -5.60 -1.03
CA HIS A 108 -2.17 -5.57 -2.47
C HIS A 108 -3.42 -6.01 -3.22
N CYS A 109 -4.02 -7.15 -2.85
CA CYS A 109 -5.23 -7.66 -3.50
C CYS A 109 -6.41 -6.67 -3.39
N LEU A 110 -6.62 -6.07 -2.22
CA LEU A 110 -7.65 -5.04 -2.03
C LEU A 110 -7.42 -3.83 -2.93
N ARG A 111 -6.17 -3.37 -3.02
CA ARG A 111 -5.78 -2.23 -3.87
C ARG A 111 -5.96 -2.55 -5.36
N MET A 112 -5.72 -3.78 -5.79
CA MET A 112 -5.99 -4.22 -7.18
C MET A 112 -7.49 -4.16 -7.53
N GLY A 113 -8.38 -4.30 -6.55
CA GLY A 113 -9.82 -4.08 -6.72
C GLY A 113 -10.24 -2.60 -6.85
N LEU A 114 -9.30 -1.67 -6.69
CA LEU A 114 -9.52 -0.22 -6.73
C LEU A 114 -8.52 0.44 -7.72
N PRO A 115 -8.61 0.11 -9.03
CA PRO A 115 -7.70 0.65 -10.03
C PRO A 115 -7.84 2.18 -10.12
N ASP A 116 -6.73 2.86 -10.41
CA ASP A 116 -6.64 4.31 -10.64
C ASP A 116 -7.06 5.21 -9.46
N VAL A 117 -7.27 4.64 -8.26
CA VAL A 117 -7.60 5.41 -7.05
C VAL A 117 -6.37 6.00 -6.37
N PHE A 118 -5.23 5.31 -6.47
CA PHE A 118 -4.01 5.63 -5.72
C PHE A 118 -2.88 6.09 -6.63
N ASP A 119 -2.20 7.17 -6.24
CA ASP A 119 -0.93 7.57 -6.85
C ASP A 119 0.27 6.79 -6.29
N ASP A 120 1.45 6.94 -6.91
CA ASP A 120 2.63 6.17 -6.53
C ASP A 120 3.09 6.39 -5.08
N VAL A 121 2.91 7.60 -4.52
CA VAL A 121 3.29 7.89 -3.13
C VAL A 121 2.32 7.20 -2.17
N GLU A 122 1.03 7.19 -2.49
CA GLU A 122 0.01 6.48 -1.71
C GLU A 122 0.23 4.98 -1.72
N VAL A 123 0.63 4.43 -2.87
CA VAL A 123 0.98 3.02 -3.02
C VAL A 123 2.17 2.65 -2.17
N LEU A 124 3.24 3.44 -2.26
CA LEU A 124 4.45 3.22 -1.49
C LEU A 124 4.13 3.29 0.01
N ALA A 125 3.37 4.30 0.45
CA ALA A 125 2.94 4.44 1.83
C ALA A 125 2.07 3.27 2.29
N LEU A 126 1.14 2.80 1.46
CA LEU A 126 0.26 1.69 1.76
C LEU A 126 1.06 0.40 2.01
N TYR A 127 2.03 0.09 1.14
CA TYR A 127 2.83 -1.12 1.26
C TYR A 127 3.85 -1.05 2.39
N ILE A 128 4.54 0.08 2.56
CA ILE A 128 5.48 0.25 3.69
C ILE A 128 4.72 0.28 5.03
N GLY A 129 3.53 0.88 5.06
CA GLY A 129 2.63 0.84 6.21
C GLY A 129 2.24 -0.59 6.57
N ALA A 130 1.80 -1.40 5.60
CA ALA A 130 1.48 -2.82 5.82
C ALA A 130 2.69 -3.62 6.32
N LEU A 131 3.86 -3.46 5.71
CA LEU A 131 5.10 -4.12 6.12
C LEU A 131 5.55 -3.75 7.54
N GLY A 132 5.36 -2.48 7.91
CA GLY A 132 5.88 -1.92 9.15
C GLY A 132 4.90 -1.89 10.32
N HIS A 133 3.63 -2.26 10.12
CA HIS A 133 2.57 -1.97 11.09
C HIS A 133 2.77 -2.61 12.47
N ASP A 134 3.50 -3.72 12.54
CA ASP A 134 3.81 -4.47 13.76
C ASP A 134 5.34 -4.60 14.00
N ALA A 135 6.16 -3.80 13.33
CA ALA A 135 7.62 -3.91 13.39
C ALA A 135 8.14 -3.77 14.84
N GLY A 136 8.95 -4.72 15.32
CA GLY A 136 9.48 -4.71 16.68
C GLY A 136 8.49 -5.18 17.76
N HIS A 137 7.31 -5.70 17.41
CA HIS A 137 6.32 -6.13 18.38
C HIS A 137 6.84 -7.21 19.34
N PHE A 138 6.85 -6.89 20.64
CA PHE A 138 7.49 -7.68 21.71
C PHE A 138 6.48 -8.45 22.58
N ARG A 139 5.40 -8.94 21.94
CA ARG A 139 4.38 -9.87 22.50
C ARG A 139 3.53 -9.33 23.66
N LEU A 140 3.51 -8.02 23.86
CA LEU A 140 2.67 -7.36 24.86
C LEU A 140 1.66 -6.46 24.16
N ASN A 141 0.44 -6.36 24.71
CA ASN A 141 -0.59 -5.46 24.17
C ASN A 141 -0.62 -4.10 24.87
N ASN A 142 -1.25 -3.11 24.23
CA ASN A 142 -1.36 -1.73 24.75
C ASN A 142 -1.94 -1.67 26.18
N ALA A 143 -2.92 -2.53 26.52
CA ALA A 143 -3.52 -2.57 27.85
C ALA A 143 -2.52 -3.04 28.93
N PHE A 144 -1.70 -4.04 28.62
CA PHE A 144 -0.64 -4.51 29.50
C PHE A 144 0.40 -3.41 29.74
N LEU A 145 0.85 -2.72 28.69
CA LEU A 145 1.83 -1.62 28.80
C LEU A 145 1.33 -0.49 29.70
N LYS A 146 0.05 -0.14 29.55
CA LYS A 146 -0.62 0.85 30.40
C LYS A 146 -0.67 0.41 31.86
N ASN A 147 -1.17 -0.80 32.13
CA ASN A 147 -1.38 -1.29 33.49
C ASN A 147 -0.07 -1.54 34.25
N SER A 148 0.97 -1.99 33.55
CA SER A 148 2.31 -2.18 34.11
C SER A 148 3.13 -0.89 34.24
N LYS A 149 2.61 0.26 33.77
CA LYS A 149 3.33 1.54 33.71
C LYS A 149 4.65 1.42 32.95
N HIS A 150 4.64 0.63 31.87
CA HIS A 150 5.80 0.40 31.02
C HIS A 150 6.39 1.73 30.52
N THR A 151 7.70 1.77 30.26
CA THR A 151 8.41 2.98 29.82
C THR A 151 7.83 3.55 28.52
N LEU A 152 7.46 2.67 27.57
CA LEU A 152 6.82 3.06 26.31
C LEU A 152 5.49 3.79 26.53
N PHE A 153 4.64 3.33 27.46
CA PHE A 153 3.37 4.01 27.76
C PHE A 153 3.57 5.43 28.30
N ARG A 154 4.69 5.72 28.98
CA ARG A 154 5.02 7.09 29.43
C ARG A 154 5.43 7.99 28.27
N LYS A 155 6.00 7.42 27.21
CA LYS A 155 6.45 8.15 26.02
C LYS A 155 5.29 8.40 25.05
N TYR A 156 4.45 7.38 24.84
CA TYR A 156 3.29 7.40 23.96
C TYR A 156 2.07 6.96 24.77
N PRO A 157 1.24 7.89 25.28
CA PRO A 157 0.10 7.53 26.12
C PRO A 157 -1.08 6.95 25.33
N ASP A 158 -1.16 7.26 24.03
CA ASP A 158 -2.16 6.75 23.09
C ASP A 158 -1.48 5.92 22.00
N SER A 159 -2.12 4.83 21.57
CA SER A 159 -1.62 3.94 20.49
C SER A 159 -0.14 3.61 20.64
N VAL A 160 0.21 3.02 21.80
CA VAL A 160 1.60 2.95 22.28
C VAL A 160 2.49 2.12 21.36
N LEU A 161 2.02 0.94 21.00
CA LEU A 161 2.72 0.01 20.11
C LEU A 161 2.78 0.59 18.70
N GLU A 162 1.68 1.15 18.21
CA GLU A 162 1.59 1.70 16.86
C GLU A 162 2.57 2.89 16.68
N ASN A 163 2.71 3.75 17.70
CA ASN A 163 3.75 4.79 17.72
C ASN A 163 5.18 4.23 17.81
N PHE A 164 5.36 3.09 18.48
CA PHE A 164 6.65 2.41 18.55
C PHE A 164 7.04 1.82 17.18
N HIS A 165 6.11 1.11 16.52
CA HIS A 165 6.27 0.57 15.16
C HIS A 165 6.59 1.68 14.17
N LEU A 166 5.83 2.78 14.19
CA LEU A 166 6.05 3.95 13.35
C LEU A 166 7.46 4.54 13.50
N GLY A 167 7.97 4.60 14.74
CA GLY A 167 9.32 5.09 15.00
C GLY A 167 10.40 4.24 14.33
N LEU A 168 10.28 2.90 14.41
CA LEU A 168 11.20 1.98 13.76
C LEU A 168 11.12 2.06 12.23
N VAL A 169 9.91 2.18 11.69
CA VAL A 169 9.68 2.33 10.25
C VAL A 169 10.35 3.60 9.73
N PHE A 170 10.20 4.74 10.41
CA PHE A 170 10.83 5.99 9.98
C PHE A 170 12.35 5.98 10.14
N GLU A 171 12.87 5.36 11.19
CA GLU A 171 14.32 5.15 11.32
C GLU A 171 14.87 4.34 10.14
N LEU A 172 14.18 3.28 9.73
CA LEU A 172 14.58 2.47 8.58
C LEU A 172 14.42 3.19 7.24
N VAL A 173 13.35 3.97 7.06
CA VAL A 173 13.13 4.78 5.84
C VAL A 173 14.22 5.84 5.67
N GLU A 174 14.70 6.41 6.77
CA GLU A 174 15.76 7.43 6.78
C GLU A 174 17.18 6.85 6.85
N ASP A 175 17.31 5.52 6.91
CA ASP A 175 18.60 4.88 7.03
C ASP A 175 19.51 5.24 5.82
N PRO A 176 20.74 5.71 6.05
CA PRO A 176 21.60 6.17 4.97
C PRO A 176 22.07 5.05 4.04
N GLU A 177 22.15 3.81 4.53
CA GLU A 177 22.65 2.67 3.77
C GLU A 177 21.55 1.98 2.96
N VAL A 178 20.35 1.82 3.54
CA VAL A 178 19.25 1.07 2.90
C VAL A 178 17.94 1.83 2.76
N GLY A 179 17.78 2.94 3.47
CA GLY A 179 16.53 3.71 3.51
C GLY A 179 16.15 4.31 2.15
N ILE A 180 14.87 4.57 1.95
CA ILE A 180 14.33 5.05 0.66
C ILE A 180 14.05 6.56 0.64
N ALA A 181 14.28 7.27 1.76
CA ALA A 181 13.93 8.68 1.88
C ALA A 181 14.61 9.59 0.84
N GLU A 182 15.85 9.29 0.44
CA GLU A 182 16.59 10.09 -0.55
C GLU A 182 16.03 10.02 -1.98
N HIS A 183 15.17 9.04 -2.25
CA HIS A 183 14.52 8.82 -3.54
C HIS A 183 13.16 9.53 -3.65
N LEU A 184 12.70 10.15 -2.57
CA LEU A 184 11.48 10.94 -2.54
C LEU A 184 11.86 12.42 -2.46
N ASP A 185 11.23 13.25 -3.29
CA ASP A 185 11.39 14.69 -3.12
C ASP A 185 10.82 15.15 -1.76
N PRO A 186 11.16 16.35 -1.26
CA PRO A 186 10.73 16.78 0.08
C PRO A 186 9.21 16.80 0.30
N ALA A 187 8.43 17.10 -0.73
CA ALA A 187 6.97 17.12 -0.64
C ALA A 187 6.41 15.69 -0.66
N GLN A 188 6.94 14.82 -1.52
CA GLN A 188 6.61 13.40 -1.56
C GLN A 188 6.95 12.72 -0.23
N LEU A 189 8.13 12.97 0.34
CA LEU A 189 8.57 12.37 1.61
C LEU A 189 7.67 12.83 2.77
N ALA A 190 7.30 14.11 2.81
CA ALA A 190 6.37 14.63 3.81
C ALA A 190 5.00 13.94 3.72
N ARG A 191 4.43 13.86 2.51
CA ARG A 191 3.14 13.19 2.28
C ARG A 191 3.21 11.69 2.57
N PHE A 192 4.28 11.02 2.15
CA PHE A 192 4.54 9.61 2.46
C PHE A 192 4.52 9.37 3.97
N LYS A 193 5.26 10.16 4.75
CA LYS A 193 5.30 10.03 6.22
C LYS A 193 3.96 10.31 6.87
N GLU A 194 3.22 11.29 6.39
CA GLU A 194 1.85 11.56 6.86
C GLU A 194 0.94 10.35 6.63
N LEU A 195 0.95 9.79 5.41
CA LEU A 195 0.15 8.62 5.06
C LEU A 195 0.53 7.38 5.88
N VAL A 196 1.82 7.07 6.01
CA VAL A 196 2.29 5.94 6.83
C VAL A 196 1.90 6.11 8.29
N THR A 197 1.99 7.33 8.82
CA THR A 197 1.52 7.64 10.19
C THR A 197 0.04 7.31 10.35
N HIS A 198 -0.81 7.79 9.42
CA HIS A 198 -2.24 7.51 9.47
C HIS A 198 -2.56 6.01 9.33
N LEU A 199 -1.87 5.30 8.44
CA LEU A 199 -2.07 3.87 8.21
C LEU A 199 -1.72 3.04 9.44
N ILE A 200 -0.53 3.24 10.02
CA ILE A 200 -0.07 2.46 11.18
C ILE A 200 -0.87 2.84 12.43
N LEU A 201 -1.16 4.11 12.69
CA LEU A 201 -1.98 4.48 13.86
C LEU A 201 -3.42 3.98 13.76
N ALA A 202 -3.93 3.75 12.54
CA ALA A 202 -5.26 3.19 12.32
C ALA A 202 -5.36 1.68 12.63
N THR A 203 -4.24 0.97 12.79
CA THR A 203 -4.24 -0.46 13.16
C THR A 203 -4.50 -0.67 14.67
N ASP A 204 -4.43 0.39 15.48
CA ASP A 204 -4.84 0.33 16.88
C ASP A 204 -6.33 -0.07 16.98
N MET A 205 -6.57 -1.27 17.49
CA MET A 205 -7.91 -1.83 17.60
C MET A 205 -8.87 -1.01 18.48
N SER A 206 -8.37 -0.10 19.33
CA SER A 206 -9.21 0.86 20.05
C SER A 206 -9.88 1.87 19.12
N LYS A 207 -9.34 2.08 17.91
CA LYS A 207 -9.88 2.99 16.88
C LYS A 207 -10.88 2.31 15.94
N HIS A 208 -10.94 0.98 15.95
CA HIS A 208 -11.74 0.18 15.01
C HIS A 208 -13.17 0.69 14.84
N ARG A 209 -13.91 0.89 15.95
CA ARG A 209 -15.31 1.34 15.90
C ARG A 209 -15.45 2.68 15.19
N ILE A 210 -14.58 3.63 15.53
CA ILE A 210 -14.60 4.99 14.97
C ILE A 210 -14.35 4.96 13.46
N LEU A 211 -13.40 4.13 13.02
CA LEU A 211 -13.06 3.97 11.60
C LEU A 211 -14.20 3.33 10.80
N VAL A 212 -14.81 2.27 11.33
CA VAL A 212 -15.95 1.59 10.69
C VAL A 212 -17.16 2.52 10.57
N ASP A 213 -17.49 3.26 11.62
CA ASP A 213 -18.64 4.18 11.61
C ASP A 213 -18.41 5.32 10.61
N ARG A 214 -17.20 5.90 10.59
CA ARG A 214 -16.82 6.90 9.58
C ARG A 214 -16.93 6.37 8.14
N PHE A 215 -16.55 5.12 7.92
CA PHE A 215 -16.67 4.49 6.61
C PHE A 215 -18.13 4.29 6.19
N LYS A 216 -19.01 3.85 7.11
CA LYS A 216 -20.46 3.73 6.85
C LYS A 216 -21.10 5.07 6.52
N ASP A 217 -20.73 6.12 7.25
CA ASP A 217 -21.22 7.47 6.99
C ASP A 217 -20.77 7.99 5.63
N TRP A 218 -19.50 7.72 5.26
CA TRP A 218 -18.99 8.03 3.93
C TRP A 218 -19.75 7.26 2.84
N MET A 219 -19.96 5.95 2.99
CA MET A 219 -20.72 5.16 2.01
C MET A 219 -22.14 5.68 1.79
N THR A 220 -22.81 6.09 2.86
CA THR A 220 -24.18 6.64 2.79
C THR A 220 -24.18 7.93 1.98
N ARG A 221 -23.31 8.88 2.32
CA ARG A 221 -23.17 10.15 1.60
C ARG A 221 -22.77 9.97 0.13
N SER A 222 -21.84 9.07 -0.15
CA SER A 222 -21.37 8.78 -1.51
C SER A 222 -22.49 8.21 -2.39
N LYS A 223 -23.36 7.34 -1.84
CA LYS A 223 -24.54 6.82 -2.54
C LYS A 223 -25.55 7.93 -2.85
N GLU A 224 -25.82 8.80 -1.88
CA GLU A 224 -26.72 9.94 -2.05
C GLU A 224 -26.21 10.92 -3.10
N GLU A 225 -24.91 11.22 -3.08
CA GLU A 225 -24.28 12.10 -4.06
C GLU A 225 -24.36 11.52 -5.48
N HIS A 226 -24.07 10.23 -5.66
CA HIS A 226 -24.22 9.57 -6.96
C HIS A 226 -25.68 9.56 -7.43
N ALA A 227 -26.64 9.31 -6.54
CA ALA A 227 -28.06 9.37 -6.88
C ALA A 227 -28.49 10.78 -7.29
N ARG A 228 -27.97 11.82 -6.63
CA ARG A 228 -28.21 13.22 -6.99
C ARG A 228 -27.64 13.56 -8.37
N ARG A 229 -26.35 13.24 -8.61
CA ARG A 229 -25.70 13.47 -9.92
C ARG A 229 -26.46 12.79 -11.07
N ARG A 230 -27.00 11.59 -10.86
CA ARG A 230 -27.85 10.90 -11.85
C ARG A 230 -29.16 11.62 -12.14
N ARG A 231 -29.83 12.15 -11.11
CA ARG A 231 -31.06 12.96 -11.30
C ARG A 231 -30.77 14.26 -12.05
N ASP A 232 -29.70 14.96 -11.67
CA ASP A 232 -29.31 16.22 -12.30
C ASP A 232 -28.97 16.02 -13.78
N ALA A 233 -28.28 14.92 -14.12
CA ALA A 233 -27.98 14.55 -15.51
C ALA A 233 -29.25 14.26 -16.34
N MET A 234 -30.23 13.55 -15.78
CA MET A 234 -31.51 13.27 -16.46
C MET A 234 -32.31 14.55 -16.72
N LEU A 235 -32.30 15.50 -15.79
CA LEU A 235 -32.98 16.80 -15.97
C LEU A 235 -32.33 17.63 -17.08
N HIS A 236 -31.00 17.62 -17.17
CA HIS A 236 -30.30 18.35 -18.23
C HIS A 236 -30.56 17.76 -19.63
N ASP A 237 -30.68 16.43 -19.74
CA ASP A 237 -30.99 15.75 -21.00
C ASP A 237 -32.42 16.04 -21.49
N THR A 238 -33.38 16.09 -20.55
CA THR A 238 -34.80 16.37 -20.85
C THR A 238 -35.02 17.82 -21.30
N ILE A 239 -34.26 18.79 -20.79
CA ILE A 239 -34.37 20.21 -21.18
C ILE A 239 -33.65 20.47 -22.51
N GLY A 240 -32.61 19.69 -22.85
CA GLY A 240 -31.89 19.78 -24.12
C GLY A 240 -32.68 19.29 -25.34
N SER A 241 -33.63 18.35 -25.16
CA SER A 241 -34.45 17.82 -26.25
C SER A 241 -35.61 18.73 -26.67
N ASP A 242 -36.04 19.67 -25.83
CA ASP A 242 -37.20 20.54 -26.12
C ASP A 242 -36.83 21.83 -26.88
N VAL A 243 -35.54 22.12 -27.09
CA VAL A 243 -35.08 23.39 -27.71
C VAL A 243 -34.80 23.26 -29.22
N THR A 244 -34.84 22.07 -29.82
CA THR A 244 -34.58 21.88 -31.27
C THR A 244 -35.84 21.74 -32.14
N GLY A 245 -37.03 21.93 -31.57
CA GLY A 245 -38.31 21.79 -32.27
C GLY A 245 -39.00 23.11 -32.62
N THR A 246 -38.38 24.01 -33.38
CA THR A 246 -39.13 25.07 -34.11
C THR A 246 -38.72 25.08 -35.58
N GLY A 247 -39.67 24.66 -36.42
CA GLY A 247 -39.48 24.41 -37.84
C GLY A 247 -39.40 25.67 -38.72
N THR A 248 -38.65 25.53 -39.80
CA THR A 248 -38.67 26.33 -41.04
C THR A 248 -38.47 25.30 -42.17
N SER A 249 -39.55 24.97 -42.88
CA SER A 249 -39.94 25.49 -44.20
C SER A 249 -39.04 24.98 -45.34
N ASP A 250 -39.71 24.34 -46.31
CA ASP A 250 -39.50 24.46 -47.77
C ASP A 250 -39.49 23.10 -48.46
N GLY A 251 -40.65 22.75 -49.02
CA GLY A 251 -40.82 21.66 -49.97
C GLY A 251 -41.02 22.26 -51.35
N ASP A 252 -39.94 22.36 -52.12
CA ASP A 252 -39.99 22.60 -53.56
C ASP A 252 -40.20 21.26 -54.28
N GLY A 253 -41.33 21.15 -54.97
CA GLY A 253 -41.65 20.07 -55.88
C GLY A 253 -41.64 20.59 -57.32
N ASP A 254 -40.60 20.23 -58.06
CA ASP A 254 -40.51 20.41 -59.50
C ASP A 254 -41.57 19.57 -60.22
N GLY A 255 -42.27 20.21 -61.17
CA GLY A 255 -43.22 19.57 -62.07
C GLY A 255 -43.11 20.19 -63.47
N ASP A 256 -42.54 19.42 -64.39
CA ASP A 256 -42.47 19.67 -65.84
C ASP A 256 -43.85 19.86 -66.50
N GLY A 257 -43.92 20.63 -67.59
CA GLY A 257 -45.05 20.58 -68.52
C GLY A 257 -45.17 21.71 -69.56
N ASP A 258 -44.64 21.45 -70.75
CA ASP A 258 -45.16 21.75 -72.10
C ASP A 258 -45.62 23.16 -72.55
N GLY A 259 -45.06 23.60 -73.68
CA GLY A 259 -45.88 23.78 -74.90
C GLY A 259 -46.06 25.20 -75.48
N ASP A 260 -45.49 25.38 -76.68
CA ASP A 260 -45.68 26.41 -77.73
C ASP A 260 -45.29 27.88 -77.50
#